data_AF-A0A0D2UAS7-F1
#
_entry.id   AF-A0A0D2UAS7-F1
#
_cell.length_a   1.000
_cell.length_b   1.000
_cell.length_c   1.000
_cell.angle_alpha   90.00
_cell.angle_beta   90.00
_cell.angle_gamma   90.00
#
_symmetry.space_group_name_H-M   'P 1'
#
loop_
_entity.id
_entity.type
_entity.pdbx_description
1 polymer ?
#
loop_
_entity_poly.entity_id
_entity_poly.type
_entity_poly.pdbx_seq_one_letter_code
_entity_poly.pdbx_strand_id
1 'polypeptide(L)' 'MRLTLANIWHPIGEVSILDLENGRFFFRFYFKVDVDRVEKNGPWNFNSHLLVLHRLKHGENPLTVQLLELYF' A
#
# COMPACT_ATOMS: atom_id res chain seq x y z
N MET A 1 -12.47 2.19 -4.03
CA MET A 1 -11.16 1.84 -3.44
C MET A 1 -10.15 2.97 -3.57
N ARG A 2 -9.83 3.45 -4.79
CA ARG A 2 -8.78 4.45 -5.02
C ARG A 2 -8.95 5.78 -4.26
N LEU A 3 -10.13 6.40 -4.36
CA LEU A 3 -10.41 7.68 -3.68
C LEU A 3 -10.39 7.54 -2.14
N THR A 4 -10.81 6.39 -1.62
CA THR A 4 -10.94 6.18 -0.18
C THR A 4 -9.58 5.97 0.49
N LEU A 5 -8.65 5.23 -0.12
CA LEU A 5 -7.31 5.04 0.43
C LEU A 5 -6.43 6.29 0.33
N ALA A 6 -6.53 7.02 -0.79
CA ALA A 6 -5.90 8.34 -0.91
C ALA A 6 -6.41 9.31 0.16
N ASN A 7 -7.71 9.27 0.47
CA ASN A 7 -8.28 10.05 1.56
C ASN A 7 -7.82 9.57 2.95
N ILE A 8 -7.57 8.28 3.17
CA ILE A 8 -7.09 7.80 4.49
C ILE A 8 -5.63 8.22 4.73
N TRP A 9 -4.77 8.06 3.72
CA TRP A 9 -3.34 8.32 3.87
C TRP A 9 -2.97 9.80 3.73
N HIS A 10 -3.85 10.61 3.13
CA HIS A 10 -3.63 12.04 2.85
C HIS A 10 -2.20 12.32 2.35
N PRO A 11 -1.77 11.66 1.25
CA PRO A 11 -0.41 11.84 0.75
C PRO A 11 -0.18 13.29 0.33
N ILE A 12 1.05 13.78 0.51
CA ILE A 12 1.44 15.11 0.06
C ILE A 12 1.45 15.14 -1.47
N GLY A 13 1.90 14.05 -2.10
CA GLY A 13 1.97 13.90 -3.54
C GLY A 13 0.83 13.07 -4.11
N GLU A 14 0.80 12.98 -5.44
CA GLU A 14 -0.12 12.08 -6.13
C GLU A 14 0.19 10.62 -5.78
N VAL A 15 -0.86 9.80 -5.67
CA VAL A 15 -0.76 8.35 -5.54
C VAL A 15 -1.49 7.70 -6.71
N SER A 16 -0.77 6.88 -7.48
CA SER A 16 -1.36 6.00 -8.47
C SER A 16 -1.65 4.64 -7.84
N ILE A 17 -2.85 4.10 -8.06
CA ILE A 17 -3.27 2.81 -7.51
C ILE A 17 -3.66 1.90 -8.66
N LEU A 18 -2.94 0.80 -8.84
CA LEU A 18 -3.27 -0.24 -9.80
C LEU A 18 -3.92 -1.41 -9.06
N ASP A 19 -5.09 -1.82 -9.56
CA ASP A 19 -5.76 -3.02 -9.10
C ASP A 19 -5.08 -4.20 -9.80
N LEU A 20 -4.57 -5.13 -9.01
CA LEU A 20 -3.99 -6.38 -9.50
C LEU A 20 -4.98 -7.52 -9.22
N GLU A 21 -4.67 -8.71 -9.71
CA GLU A 21 -5.52 -9.86 -9.45
C GLU A 21 -5.41 -10.36 -8.00
N ASN A 22 -6.43 -11.12 -7.56
CA ASN A 22 -6.47 -11.80 -6.26
C ASN A 22 -6.37 -10.86 -5.03
N GLY A 23 -7.02 -9.69 -5.11
CA GLY A 23 -7.08 -8.74 -3.99
C GLY A 23 -5.74 -8.04 -3.70
N ARG A 24 -4.81 -8.06 -4.66
CA ARG A 24 -3.55 -7.34 -4.58
C ARG A 24 -3.71 -5.96 -5.18
N PHE A 25 -2.99 -4.99 -4.62
CA PHE A 25 -2.98 -3.63 -5.12
C PHE A 25 -1.54 -3.15 -5.19
N PHE A 26 -1.21 -2.42 -6.26
CA PHE A 26 0.07 -1.76 -6.38
C PHE A 26 -0.09 -0.26 -6.21
N PHE A 27 0.54 0.27 -5.17
CA PHE A 27 0.51 1.68 -4.82
C PHE A 27 1.83 2.34 -5.22
N ARG A 28 1.76 3.35 -6.08
CA ARG A 28 2.92 4.15 -6.47
C ARG A 28 2.71 5.58 -5.97
N PHE A 29 3.48 5.93 -4.95
CA PHE A 29 3.51 7.28 -4.40
C PHE A 29 4.54 8.12 -5.14
N TYR A 30 4.23 9.40 -5.35
CA TYR A 30 5.17 10.35 -5.93
C TYR A 30 6.34 10.65 -4.97
N PHE A 31 6.05 10.89 -3.68
CA PHE A 31 7.08 11.15 -2.68
C PHE A 31 7.35 9.94 -1.79
N LYS A 32 8.63 9.68 -1.55
CA LYS A 32 9.08 8.64 -0.61
C LYS A 32 8.54 8.85 0.80
N VAL A 33 8.42 10.10 1.25
CA VAL A 33 7.90 10.44 2.59
C VAL A 33 6.48 9.93 2.80
N ASP A 34 5.66 9.88 1.76
CA ASP A 34 4.30 9.35 1.84
C ASP A 34 4.34 7.82 2.06
N VAL A 35 5.26 7.12 1.40
CA VAL A 35 5.49 5.67 1.60
C VAL A 35 5.94 5.39 3.04
N ASP A 36 6.93 6.13 3.52
CA ASP A 36 7.47 5.94 4.88
C ASP A 36 6.39 6.21 5.95
N ARG A 37 5.51 7.21 5.74
CA ARG A 37 4.38 7.51 6.63
C ARG A 37 3.32 6.40 6.62
N VAL A 38 2.98 5.89 5.45
CA VAL A 38 2.00 4.80 5.30
C VAL A 38 2.51 3.53 5.99
N GLU A 39 3.78 3.18 5.81
CA GLU A 39 4.37 2.02 6.49
C GLU A 39 4.45 2.21 8.01
N LYS A 40 4.85 3.40 8.48
CA LYS A 40 5.03 3.68 9.91
C LYS A 40 3.71 3.77 10.70
N ASN A 41 2.65 4.30 10.09
CA ASN A 41 1.39 4.57 10.77
C ASN A 41 0.35 3.46 10.59
N GLY A 42 0.74 2.32 10.01
CA GLY A 42 -0.08 1.12 9.97
C GLY A 42 -0.27 0.49 11.36
N PRO A 43 -1.13 -0.54 11.48
CA PRO A 43 -1.83 -1.22 10.39
C PRO A 43 -3.05 -0.46 9.88
N TRP A 44 -3.38 -0.61 8.59
CA TRP A 44 -4.50 0.09 7.96
C TRP A 44 -5.69 -0.85 7.76
N ASN A 45 -6.88 -0.38 8.10
CA ASN A 45 -8.12 -1.06 7.78
C ASN A 45 -8.85 -0.33 6.65
N PHE A 46 -9.35 -1.09 5.68
CA PHE A 46 -10.15 -0.58 4.57
C PHE A 46 -11.36 -1.49 4.34
N ASN A 47 -12.57 -0.94 4.42
CA ASN A 47 -13.83 -1.70 4.29
C ASN A 47 -13.87 -2.97 5.17
N SER A 48 -13.44 -2.86 6.45
CA SER A 48 -13.33 -3.99 7.39
C SER A 48 -12.32 -5.08 7.00
N HIS A 49 -11.42 -4.80 6.05
CA HIS A 49 -10.30 -5.65 5.68
C HIS A 49 -8.98 -4.99 6.09
N LEU A 50 -8.11 -5.77 6.72
CA LEU A 50 -6.77 -5.35 7.10
C LEU A 50 -5.86 -5.34 5.88
N LEU A 51 -5.10 -4.27 5.69
CA LEU A 51 -4.11 -4.18 4.62
C LEU A 51 -2.76 -4.71 5.11
N VAL A 52 -2.24 -5.71 4.40
CA VAL A 52 -0.84 -6.13 4.51
C VAL A 52 -0.04 -5.39 3.45
N LEU A 53 0.96 -4.63 3.87
CA LEU A 53 1.79 -3.80 3.00
C LEU A 53 3.20 -4.37 2.90
N HIS A 54 3.76 -4.33 1.70
CA HIS A 54 5.16 -4.68 1.45
C HIS A 54 5.78 -3.66 0.50
N ARG A 55 6.93 -3.11 0.90
CA ARG A 55 7.73 -2.24 0.03
C ARG A 55 8.43 -3.08 -1.02
N LEU A 56 7.96 -3.01 -2.28
CA LEU A 56 8.63 -3.70 -3.38
C LEU A 56 10.09 -3.26 -3.51
N LYS A 57 10.98 -4.23 -3.56
CA LYS A 57 12.40 -4.07 -3.89
C LYS A 57 12.60 -4.26 -5.39
N HIS A 58 13.74 -3.78 -5.87
CA HIS A 58 14.10 -3.96 -7.28
C HIS A 58 14.15 -5.46 -7.64
N GLY A 59 13.50 -5.83 -8.74
CA GLY A 59 13.43 -7.21 -9.21
C GLY A 59 12.33 -8.07 -8.56
N GLU A 60 11.63 -7.59 -7.54
CA GLU A 60 10.49 -8.32 -6.98
C GLU A 60 9.26 -8.25 -7.89
N ASN A 61 8.55 -9.38 -8.02
CA ASN A 61 7.30 -9.42 -8.76
C ASN A 61 6.11 -9.13 -7.80
N PRO A 62 5.32 -8.06 -8.05
CA PRO A 62 4.19 -7.69 -7.19
C PRO A 62 3.10 -8.76 -7.07
N LEU A 63 3.00 -9.67 -8.05
CA LEU A 63 2.01 -10.75 -8.06
C LEU A 63 2.43 -11.94 -7.19
N THR A 64 3.74 -12.16 -7.00
CA THR A 64 4.25 -13.34 -6.30
C THR A 64 4.96 -13.02 -4.99
N VAL A 65 5.25 -11.74 -4.72
CA VAL A 65 5.85 -11.33 -3.45
C VAL A 65 4.95 -11.75 -2.29
N GLN A 66 5.58 -12.31 -1.26
CA GLN A 66 4.85 -12.78 -0.09
C GLN A 66 4.42 -11.59 0.75
N LEU A 67 3.11 -11.52 1.05
CA LEU A 67 2.53 -10.57 1.98
C LEU A 67 2.38 -11.30 3.32
N LEU A 68 3.50 -11.50 4.03
CA LEU A 68 3.53 -12.17 5.33
C LEU A 68 3.26 -11.16 6.46
N GLU A 69 2.45 -11.58 7.43
CA GLU A 69 1.77 -10.74 8.43
C GLU A 69 2.67 -9.86 9.31
N LEU A 70 2.10 -8.67 9.57
CA LEU A 70 2.28 -7.70 10.65
C LEU A 70 3.35 -8.00 11.71
N TYR A 71 4.45 -7.25 11.66
CA TYR A 71 5.30 -7.03 12.83
C TYR A 71 4.53 -6.18 13.84
N PHE A 72 4.04 -6.81 14.91
CA PHE A 72 3.56 -6.12 16.12
C PHE A 72 4.75 -5.60 16.95
#